data_AF-A0A1B1Y5Z2-F1
#
_entry.id   AF-A0A1B1Y5Z2-F1
#
_cell.length_a   1.000
_cell.length_b   1.000
_cell.length_c   1.000
_cell.angle_alpha   90.00
_cell.angle_beta   90.00
_cell.angle_gamma   90.00
#
_symmetry.space_group_name_H-M   'P 1'
#
loop_
_entity.id
_entity.type
_entity.pdbx_description
1 polymer ?
#
loop_
_entity_poly.entity_id
_entity_poly.type
_entity_poly.pdbx_seq_one_letter_code
_entity_poly.pdbx_strand_id
1 'polypeptide(L)'
;MSIERKVKLVENLFYQLEQQTAQFQKTSGIDCVAGCGKCCTHPAIEASPLEFLPWAFHLFLNDETEKMLDTINEKQSPTCLLYTPLSIIDSNSGSCSNYKYRGLICRLFGSAANTDKYGKLRLTTCKIIKEGQVDKYNNTAEAINHGLSVPVFTDYYMQLNQIDFHLGNQILPVNKALKIAIEEVLQYYAYRPFPNKLKKIA
;
A
#
# COMPACT_ATOMS: atom_id res chain seq x y z
N MET A 1 5.99 -13.03 17.10
CA MET A 1 7.08 -12.58 16.19
C MET A 1 7.41 -11.13 16.53
N SER A 2 8.68 -10.69 16.46
CA SER A 2 9.03 -9.28 16.74
C SER A 2 8.53 -8.34 15.62
N ILE A 3 8.29 -7.07 15.96
CA ILE A 3 7.93 -6.03 14.98
C ILE A 3 8.98 -5.94 13.87
N GLU A 4 10.26 -5.92 14.22
CA GLU A 4 11.36 -5.87 13.25
C GLU A 4 11.31 -7.02 12.23
N ARG A 5 10.96 -8.24 12.69
CA ARG A 5 10.86 -9.39 11.80
C ARG A 5 9.61 -9.31 10.92
N LYS A 6 8.46 -8.88 11.46
CA LYS A 6 7.24 -8.63 10.67
C LYS A 6 7.52 -7.58 9.58
N VAL A 7 8.12 -6.45 9.95
CA VAL A 7 8.49 -5.37 9.02
C VAL A 7 9.36 -5.89 7.88
N LYS A 8 10.44 -6.62 8.18
CA LYS A 8 11.30 -7.21 7.15
C LYS A 8 10.56 -8.14 6.20
N LEU A 9 9.63 -8.96 6.71
CA LEU A 9 8.82 -9.84 5.88
C LEU A 9 7.89 -9.05 4.96
N VAL A 10 7.25 -8.00 5.46
CA VAL A 10 6.38 -7.11 4.66
C VAL A 10 7.21 -6.36 3.61
N GLU A 11 8.37 -5.83 3.97
CA GLU A 11 9.27 -5.17 3.02
C GLU A 11 9.76 -6.11 1.91
N ASN A 12 10.09 -7.36 2.26
CA ASN A 12 10.45 -8.37 1.26
C ASN A 12 9.29 -8.70 0.31
N LEU A 13 8.07 -8.81 0.83
CA LEU A 13 6.86 -9.01 0.01
C LEU A 13 6.66 -7.83 -0.96
N PHE A 14 6.86 -6.60 -0.48
CA PHE A 14 6.77 -5.40 -1.33
C PHE A 14 7.85 -5.36 -2.39
N TYR A 15 9.09 -5.74 -2.05
CA TYR A 15 10.18 -5.83 -3.01
C TYR A 15 9.87 -6.83 -4.13
N GLN A 16 9.36 -8.01 -3.80
CA GLN A 16 8.93 -9.00 -4.79
C GLN A 16 7.82 -8.46 -5.70
N LEU A 17 6.83 -7.78 -5.12
CA LEU A 17 5.77 -7.13 -5.88
C LEU A 17 6.30 -6.07 -6.84
N GLU A 18 7.22 -5.21 -6.40
CA GLU A 18 7.79 -4.18 -7.25
C GLU A 18 8.51 -4.77 -8.47
N GLN A 19 9.23 -5.89 -8.30
CA GLN A 19 9.88 -6.58 -9.42
C GLN A 19 8.86 -7.16 -10.40
N GLN A 20 7.81 -7.81 -9.90
CA GLN A 20 6.76 -8.36 -10.75
C GLN A 20 5.99 -7.26 -11.48
N THR A 21 5.65 -6.17 -10.79
CA THR A 21 4.99 -5.00 -11.36
C THR A 21 5.85 -4.35 -12.42
N ALA A 22 7.16 -4.18 -12.19
CA ALA A 22 8.07 -3.62 -13.18
C ALA A 22 8.14 -4.49 -14.45
N GLN A 23 8.16 -5.82 -14.30
CA GLN A 23 8.12 -6.74 -15.43
C GLN A 23 6.78 -6.68 -16.18
N PHE A 24 5.67 -6.62 -15.44
CA PHE A 24 4.34 -6.48 -16.01
C PHE A 24 4.20 -5.16 -16.79
N GLN A 25 4.64 -4.04 -16.23
CA GLN A 25 4.64 -2.72 -16.88
C GLN A 25 5.45 -2.72 -18.18
N LYS A 26 6.67 -3.30 -18.15
CA LYS A 26 7.50 -3.45 -19.36
C LYS A 26 6.83 -4.26 -20.46
N THR A 27 6.06 -5.29 -20.09
CA THR A 27 5.45 -6.22 -21.05
C THR A 27 4.11 -5.70 -21.58
N SER A 28 3.28 -5.14 -20.70
CA SER A 28 1.96 -4.60 -21.03
C SER A 28 2.00 -3.19 -21.63
N GLY A 29 3.06 -2.43 -21.31
CA GLY A 29 3.15 -1.00 -21.58
C GLY A 29 2.15 -0.14 -20.79
N ILE A 30 1.39 -0.75 -19.86
CA ILE A 30 0.41 -0.05 -19.02
C ILE A 30 1.13 0.57 -17.83
N ASP A 31 1.09 1.89 -17.74
CA ASP A 31 1.68 2.64 -16.64
C ASP A 31 0.66 3.60 -16.01
N CYS A 32 0.86 3.89 -14.73
CA CYS A 32 0.11 4.95 -14.06
C CYS A 32 0.55 6.33 -14.57
N VAL A 33 -0.39 7.26 -14.71
CA VAL A 33 -0.08 8.64 -15.10
C VAL A 33 0.78 9.29 -14.01
N ALA A 34 1.95 9.82 -14.41
CA ALA A 34 2.86 10.48 -13.49
C ALA A 34 2.17 11.66 -12.78
N GLY A 35 2.35 11.75 -11.47
CA GLY A 35 1.73 12.80 -10.64
C GLY A 35 0.23 12.64 -10.38
N CYS A 36 -0.38 11.51 -10.77
CA CYS A 36 -1.79 11.23 -10.47
C CYS A 36 -1.97 10.76 -9.02
N GLY A 37 -2.79 11.49 -8.27
CA GLY A 37 -3.18 11.20 -6.89
C GLY A 37 -4.63 10.74 -6.73
N LYS A 38 -5.36 10.49 -7.83
CA LYS A 38 -6.80 10.13 -7.77
C LYS A 38 -7.12 8.88 -6.96
N CYS A 39 -6.19 7.93 -6.90
CA CYS A 39 -6.38 6.76 -6.04
C CYS A 39 -6.37 7.18 -4.55
N CYS A 40 -5.47 8.08 -4.15
CA CYS A 40 -5.30 8.55 -2.77
C CYS A 40 -6.43 9.46 -2.27
N THR A 41 -7.14 10.14 -3.17
CA THR A 41 -8.30 10.97 -2.83
C THR A 41 -9.60 10.18 -2.73
N HIS A 42 -9.58 8.88 -3.05
CA HIS A 42 -10.77 8.05 -2.96
C HIS A 42 -11.09 7.74 -1.48
N PRO A 43 -12.31 8.04 -0.99
CA PRO A 43 -12.64 7.87 0.42
C PRO A 43 -12.79 6.42 0.87
N ALA A 44 -12.99 5.50 -0.08
CA ALA A 44 -13.18 4.07 0.18
C ALA A 44 -11.90 3.25 -0.04
N ILE A 45 -10.71 3.84 0.13
CA ILE A 45 -9.48 3.03 0.16
C ILE A 45 -9.50 2.24 1.46
N GLU A 46 -9.55 0.93 1.32
CA GLU A 46 -9.39 0.00 2.42
C GLU A 46 -8.03 -0.67 2.34
N ALA A 47 -7.46 -0.95 3.51
CA ALA A 47 -6.14 -1.55 3.63
C ALA A 47 -6.04 -2.35 4.93
N SER A 48 -5.10 -3.27 4.97
CA SER A 48 -4.69 -3.91 6.21
C SER A 48 -3.69 -3.04 6.98
N PRO A 49 -3.82 -2.94 8.32
CA PRO A 49 -2.80 -2.30 9.15
C PRO A 49 -1.39 -2.87 8.93
N LEU A 50 -1.29 -4.17 8.61
CA LEU A 50 -0.01 -4.84 8.40
C LEU A 50 0.76 -4.24 7.21
N GLU A 51 0.07 -3.75 6.19
CA GLU A 51 0.68 -3.11 5.02
C GLU A 51 1.43 -1.83 5.38
N PHE A 52 1.02 -1.16 6.45
CA PHE A 52 1.62 0.09 6.93
C PHE A 52 2.56 -0.12 8.11
N LEU A 53 2.82 -1.36 8.52
CA LEU A 53 3.74 -1.66 9.61
C LEU A 53 5.17 -1.16 9.34
N PRO A 54 5.74 -1.28 8.13
CA PRO A 54 7.05 -0.68 7.83
C PRO A 54 7.06 0.85 7.99
N TRP A 55 5.98 1.52 7.58
CA TRP A 55 5.82 2.96 7.75
C TRP A 55 5.76 3.35 9.23
N ALA A 56 4.92 2.68 10.01
CA ALA A 56 4.78 2.94 11.44
C ALA A 56 6.09 2.72 12.20
N PHE A 57 6.82 1.64 11.86
CA PHE A 57 8.11 1.37 12.47
C PHE A 57 9.17 2.40 12.07
N HIS A 58 9.14 2.90 10.84
CA HIS A 58 10.00 4.01 10.42
C HIS A 58 9.75 5.29 11.23
N LEU A 59 8.48 5.66 11.45
CA LEU A 59 8.14 6.80 12.30
C LEU A 59 8.65 6.61 13.73
N PHE A 60 8.50 5.41 14.28
CA PHE A 60 9.00 5.08 15.62
C PHE A 60 10.51 5.23 15.74
N LEU A 61 11.27 4.77 14.74
CA LEU A 61 12.72 4.92 14.72
C LEU A 61 13.19 6.39 14.60
N ASN A 62 12.33 7.28 14.12
CA ASN A 62 12.62 8.71 13.95
C ASN A 62 11.96 9.59 15.02
N ASP A 63 11.31 9.01 16.03
CA ASP A 63 10.59 9.73 17.09
C ASP A 63 9.41 10.60 16.56
N GLU A 64 8.78 10.17 15.46
CA GLU A 64 7.69 10.90 14.80
C GLU A 64 6.29 10.32 15.10
N THR A 65 6.22 9.21 15.83
CA THR A 65 4.99 8.42 16.01
C THR A 65 3.89 9.15 16.75
N GLU A 66 4.20 9.80 17.87
CA GLU A 66 3.20 10.48 18.73
C GLU A 66 2.55 11.64 17.97
N LYS A 67 3.38 12.52 17.39
CA LYS A 67 2.93 13.64 16.55
C LYS A 67 2.04 13.19 15.40
N MET A 68 2.39 12.07 14.75
CA MET A 68 1.56 11.52 13.67
C MET A 68 0.23 10.97 14.20
N LEU A 69 0.24 10.29 15.34
CA LEU A 69 -0.97 9.76 15.96
C LEU A 69 -1.95 10.88 16.34
N ASP A 70 -1.46 11.97 16.92
CA ASP A 70 -2.26 13.17 17.21
C ASP A 70 -2.87 13.75 15.94
N THR A 71 -2.06 13.87 14.88
CA THR A 71 -2.53 14.34 13.57
C THR A 71 -3.65 13.46 13.02
N ILE A 72 -3.56 12.14 13.17
CA ILE A 72 -4.61 11.20 12.71
C ILE A 72 -5.88 11.34 13.54
N ASN A 73 -5.75 11.55 14.85
CA ASN A 73 -6.90 11.68 15.75
C ASN A 73 -7.64 13.01 15.54
N GLU A 74 -6.91 14.10 15.28
CA GLU A 74 -7.47 15.42 15.00
C GLU A 74 -8.10 15.50 13.60
N LYS A 75 -7.43 14.95 12.59
CA LYS A 75 -7.86 15.03 11.18
C LYS A 75 -8.67 13.81 10.78
N GLN A 76 -9.97 13.86 11.02
CA GLN A 76 -10.93 12.91 10.44
C GLN A 76 -11.19 13.24 8.96
N SER A 77 -10.16 13.07 8.13
CA SER A 77 -10.29 13.25 6.68
C SER A 77 -10.78 11.96 6.01
N PRO A 78 -11.66 12.04 5.01
CA PRO A 78 -11.98 10.90 4.16
C PRO A 78 -10.82 10.54 3.21
N THR A 79 -9.88 11.46 2.97
CA THR A 79 -8.71 11.20 2.11
C THR A 79 -7.54 10.62 2.91
N CYS A 80 -6.66 9.87 2.24
CA CYS A 80 -5.46 9.30 2.88
C CYS A 80 -4.57 10.40 3.48
N LEU A 81 -4.23 10.30 4.75
CA LEU A 81 -3.41 11.29 5.46
C LEU A 81 -1.95 11.35 4.97
N LEU A 82 -1.48 10.31 4.28
CA LEU A 82 -0.16 10.31 3.64
C LEU A 82 -0.16 11.01 2.27
N TYR A 83 -1.32 11.41 1.77
CA TYR A 83 -1.41 12.09 0.48
C TYR A 83 -1.00 13.55 0.59
N THR A 84 -0.13 14.00 -0.30
CA THR A 84 0.26 15.40 -0.45
C THR A 84 -0.14 15.89 -1.84
N PRO A 85 -1.17 16.75 -1.95
CA PRO A 85 -1.55 17.34 -3.23
C PRO A 85 -0.48 18.33 -3.71
N LEU A 86 -0.30 18.42 -5.03
CA LEU A 86 0.64 19.37 -5.67
C LEU A 86 0.11 20.81 -5.65
N SER A 87 -1.21 20.98 -5.61
CA SER A 87 -1.84 22.28 -5.54
C SER A 87 -3.06 22.26 -4.65
N ILE A 88 -3.42 23.43 -4.12
CA ILE A 88 -4.61 23.60 -3.28
C ILE A 88 -5.90 23.51 -4.12
N ILE A 89 -5.79 23.80 -5.43
CA ILE A 89 -6.92 23.89 -6.36
C ILE A 89 -7.22 22.53 -7.00
N ASP A 90 -6.18 21.81 -7.44
CA ASP A 90 -6.30 20.45 -7.97
C ASP A 90 -5.84 19.42 -6.94
N SER A 91 -6.82 18.81 -6.28
CA SER A 91 -6.61 17.72 -5.34
C SER A 91 -6.27 16.39 -6.02
N ASN A 92 -6.43 16.25 -7.34
CA ASN A 92 -6.19 15.00 -8.05
C ASN A 92 -4.74 14.79 -8.47
N SER A 93 -3.94 15.85 -8.44
CA SER A 93 -2.51 15.82 -8.76
C SER A 93 -1.70 15.88 -7.48
N GLY A 94 -0.83 14.90 -7.25
CA GLY A 94 -0.17 14.73 -5.97
C GLY A 94 0.65 13.46 -5.88
N SER A 95 1.29 13.29 -4.73
CA SER A 95 2.04 12.08 -4.42
C SER A 95 1.93 11.72 -2.94
N CYS A 96 2.33 10.50 -2.60
CA CYS A 96 2.44 10.09 -1.20
C CYS A 96 3.66 10.80 -0.58
N SER A 97 3.49 11.42 0.58
CA SER A 97 4.57 12.07 1.34
C SER A 97 5.72 11.11 1.64
N ASN A 98 5.40 9.83 1.85
CA ASN A 98 6.38 8.78 2.06
C ASN A 98 6.14 7.60 1.11
N TYR A 99 6.39 7.84 -0.18
CA TYR A 99 6.14 6.88 -1.25
C TYR A 99 6.83 5.51 -1.04
N LYS A 100 8.01 5.51 -0.40
CA LYS A 100 8.77 4.29 -0.09
C LYS A 100 7.95 3.33 0.79
N TYR A 101 7.18 3.84 1.75
CA TYR A 101 6.39 3.01 2.67
C TYR A 101 4.90 2.99 2.34
N ARG A 102 4.52 3.21 1.06
CA ARG A 102 3.13 2.99 0.62
C ARG A 102 2.71 1.53 0.85
N GLY A 103 1.43 1.35 1.20
CA GLY A 103 0.83 0.03 1.45
C GLY A 103 0.74 -0.85 0.20
N LEU A 104 0.40 -2.12 0.40
CA LEU A 104 0.22 -3.12 -0.65
C LEU A 104 -0.88 -2.72 -1.64
N ILE A 105 -2.01 -2.22 -1.13
CA ILE A 105 -3.12 -1.71 -1.95
C ILE A 105 -2.65 -0.66 -2.95
N CYS A 106 -1.80 0.28 -2.51
CA CYS A 106 -1.26 1.37 -3.33
C CYS A 106 -0.20 0.90 -4.35
N ARG A 107 0.33 -0.32 -4.19
CA ARG A 107 1.31 -0.93 -5.10
C ARG A 107 0.65 -1.79 -6.16
N LEU A 108 -0.40 -2.51 -5.78
CA LEU A 108 -1.18 -3.37 -6.69
C LEU A 108 -2.07 -2.53 -7.62
N PHE A 109 -2.60 -1.41 -7.11
CA PHE A 109 -3.55 -0.61 -7.86
C PHE A 109 -2.96 -0.07 -9.18
N GLY A 110 -3.58 -0.41 -10.30
CA GLY A 110 -3.16 0.03 -11.64
C GLY A 110 -2.24 -0.95 -12.38
N SER A 111 -1.75 -2.00 -11.73
CA SER A 111 -0.84 -2.97 -12.35
C SER A 111 -1.05 -4.42 -11.87
N ALA A 112 -2.21 -4.71 -11.26
CA ALA A 112 -2.57 -6.04 -10.77
C ALA A 112 -3.94 -6.49 -11.28
N ALA A 113 -4.20 -7.79 -11.18
CA ALA A 113 -5.45 -8.43 -11.58
C ALA A 113 -6.20 -9.00 -10.36
N ASN A 114 -7.53 -9.10 -10.50
CA ASN A 114 -8.40 -9.82 -9.58
C ASN A 114 -8.92 -11.10 -10.24
N THR A 115 -9.11 -12.13 -9.44
CA THR A 115 -9.71 -13.39 -9.89
C THR A 115 -11.23 -13.27 -9.78
N ASP A 116 -11.94 -13.53 -10.87
CA ASP A 116 -13.41 -13.60 -10.82
C ASP A 116 -13.91 -14.93 -10.26
N LYS A 117 -15.22 -15.03 -10.01
CA LYS A 117 -15.86 -16.25 -9.47
C LYS A 117 -15.72 -17.50 -10.35
N TYR A 118 -15.27 -17.34 -11.60
CA TYR A 118 -15.03 -18.43 -12.55
C TYR A 118 -13.53 -18.72 -12.71
N GLY A 119 -12.66 -18.11 -11.91
CA GLY A 119 -11.21 -18.29 -11.96
C GLY A 119 -10.51 -17.47 -13.05
N LYS A 120 -11.21 -16.58 -13.78
CA LYS A 120 -10.58 -15.75 -14.81
C LYS A 120 -9.98 -14.49 -14.18
N LEU A 121 -8.75 -14.17 -14.59
CA LEU A 121 -8.04 -12.97 -14.17
C LEU A 121 -8.58 -11.75 -14.92
N ARG A 122 -8.91 -10.70 -14.17
CA ARG A 122 -9.36 -9.41 -14.70
C ARG A 122 -8.45 -8.30 -14.24
N LEU A 123 -7.89 -7.57 -15.20
CA LEU A 123 -7.02 -6.45 -14.92
C LEU A 123 -7.75 -5.35 -14.14
N THR A 124 -7.20 -4.95 -13.00
CA THR A 124 -7.77 -3.94 -12.09
C THR A 124 -7.01 -2.63 -12.24
N THR A 125 -7.54 -1.76 -13.10
CA THR A 125 -7.00 -0.42 -13.38
C THR A 125 -8.02 0.68 -13.10
N CYS A 126 -7.53 1.91 -12.92
CA CYS A 126 -8.38 3.07 -12.75
C CYS A 126 -9.03 3.50 -14.07
N LYS A 127 -10.11 4.30 -13.96
CA LYS A 127 -10.83 4.86 -15.12
C LYS A 127 -9.90 5.61 -16.07
N ILE A 128 -8.93 6.36 -15.54
CA ILE A 128 -7.96 7.13 -16.35
C ILE A 128 -7.13 6.20 -17.24
N ILE A 129 -6.65 5.07 -16.71
CA ILE A 129 -5.89 4.10 -17.50
C ILE A 129 -6.79 3.42 -18.53
N LYS A 130 -8.01 3.01 -18.13
CA LYS A 130 -8.97 2.36 -19.04
C LYS A 130 -9.34 3.23 -20.24
N GLU A 131 -9.55 4.53 -20.03
CA GLU A 131 -9.94 5.46 -21.09
C GLU A 131 -8.74 6.05 -21.84
N GLY A 132 -7.62 6.29 -21.16
CA GLY A 132 -6.44 6.91 -21.75
C GLY A 132 -5.50 5.92 -22.46
N GLN A 133 -5.59 4.63 -22.16
CA GLN A 133 -4.71 3.57 -22.69
C GLN A 133 -5.53 2.35 -23.15
N VAL A 134 -6.63 2.59 -23.88
CA VAL A 134 -7.60 1.56 -24.31
C VAL A 134 -6.92 0.40 -25.05
N ASP A 135 -6.09 0.70 -26.05
CA ASP A 135 -5.44 -0.33 -26.87
C ASP A 135 -4.53 -1.23 -26.03
N LYS A 136 -3.71 -0.62 -25.16
CA LYS A 136 -2.84 -1.35 -24.24
C LYS A 136 -3.63 -2.19 -23.24
N TYR A 137 -4.72 -1.63 -22.71
CA TYR A 137 -5.60 -2.33 -21.77
C TYR A 137 -6.21 -3.57 -22.41
N ASN A 138 -6.78 -3.46 -23.62
CA ASN A 138 -7.39 -4.60 -24.32
C ASN A 138 -6.36 -5.67 -24.66
N ASN A 139 -5.23 -5.28 -25.24
CA ASN A 139 -4.14 -6.21 -25.58
C ASN A 139 -3.63 -6.95 -24.34
N THR A 140 -3.49 -6.24 -23.21
CA THR A 140 -3.03 -6.83 -21.96
C THR A 140 -4.09 -7.75 -21.35
N ALA A 141 -5.37 -7.39 -21.42
CA ALA A 141 -6.45 -8.24 -20.95
C ALA A 141 -6.51 -9.56 -21.74
N GLU A 142 -6.29 -9.52 -23.05
CA GLU A 142 -6.15 -10.74 -23.87
C GLU A 142 -4.89 -11.53 -23.53
N ALA A 143 -3.74 -10.86 -23.37
CA ALA A 143 -2.49 -11.52 -23.00
C ALA A 143 -2.58 -12.24 -21.64
N ILE A 144 -3.26 -11.64 -20.66
CA ILE A 144 -3.53 -12.26 -19.35
C ILE A 144 -4.34 -13.55 -19.52
N ASN A 145 -5.37 -13.55 -20.39
CA ASN A 145 -6.13 -14.76 -20.69
C ASN A 145 -5.30 -15.84 -21.39
N HIS A 146 -4.22 -15.45 -22.09
CA HIS A 146 -3.26 -16.36 -22.71
C HIS A 146 -2.06 -16.72 -21.82
N GLY A 147 -2.10 -16.40 -20.52
CA GLY A 147 -1.08 -16.82 -19.55
C GLY A 147 0.01 -15.79 -19.25
N LEU A 148 -0.16 -14.52 -19.62
CA LEU A 148 0.74 -13.45 -19.17
C LEU A 148 0.72 -13.37 -17.64
N SER A 149 1.91 -13.44 -17.03
CA SER A 149 2.07 -13.27 -15.59
C SER A 149 1.70 -11.86 -15.15
N VAL A 150 0.79 -11.75 -14.19
CA VAL A 150 0.31 -10.49 -13.60
C VAL A 150 0.23 -10.65 -12.09
N PRO A 151 0.60 -9.63 -11.29
CA PRO A 151 0.35 -9.65 -9.85
C PRO A 151 -1.15 -9.82 -9.55
N VAL A 152 -1.50 -10.74 -8.67
CA VAL A 152 -2.91 -11.00 -8.30
C VAL A 152 -3.18 -10.50 -6.89
N PHE A 153 -4.24 -9.70 -6.71
CA PHE A 153 -4.61 -9.16 -5.40
C PHE A 153 -4.73 -10.24 -4.33
N THR A 154 -5.51 -11.28 -4.60
CA THR A 154 -5.76 -12.38 -3.66
C THR A 154 -4.45 -13.04 -3.20
N ASP A 155 -3.52 -13.31 -4.12
CA ASP A 155 -2.25 -13.99 -3.81
C ASP A 155 -1.38 -13.16 -2.86
N TYR A 156 -1.29 -11.85 -3.10
CA TYR A 156 -0.51 -10.94 -2.27
C TYR A 156 -1.14 -10.70 -0.91
N TYR A 157 -2.47 -10.56 -0.83
CA TYR A 157 -3.16 -10.47 0.44
C TYR A 157 -3.09 -11.77 1.25
N MET A 158 -3.13 -12.94 0.60
CA MET A 158 -2.89 -14.22 1.26
C MET A 158 -1.48 -14.30 1.85
N GLN A 159 -0.45 -13.89 1.10
CA GLN A 159 0.93 -13.83 1.60
C GLN A 159 1.09 -12.83 2.75
N LEU A 160 0.43 -11.67 2.68
CA LEU A 160 0.41 -10.70 3.76
C LEU A 160 -0.21 -11.32 5.04
N ASN A 161 -1.33 -12.04 4.91
CA ASN A 161 -2.00 -12.69 6.03
C ASN A 161 -1.16 -13.81 6.67
N GLN A 162 -0.26 -14.43 5.92
CA GLN A 162 0.68 -15.43 6.46
C GLN A 162 1.76 -14.79 7.35
N ILE A 163 2.07 -13.50 7.16
CA ILE A 163 3.05 -12.79 8.01
C ILE A 163 2.46 -12.54 9.40
N ASP A 164 1.24 -12.00 9.45
CA ASP A 164 0.47 -11.86 10.69
C ASP A 164 -1.02 -12.01 10.40
N PHE A 165 -1.61 -13.09 10.88
CA PHE A 165 -3.02 -13.41 10.61
C PHE A 165 -3.99 -12.40 11.20
N HIS A 166 -3.67 -11.81 12.36
CA HIS A 166 -4.57 -10.88 13.03
C HIS A 166 -4.60 -9.54 12.31
N LEU A 167 -3.44 -8.93 12.06
CA LEU A 167 -3.38 -7.63 11.37
C LEU A 167 -3.68 -7.77 9.88
N GLY A 168 -3.23 -8.85 9.24
CA GLY A 168 -3.43 -9.09 7.80
C GLY A 168 -4.90 -9.19 7.41
N ASN A 169 -5.71 -9.92 8.20
CA ASN A 169 -7.13 -10.12 7.88
C ASN A 169 -8.04 -8.92 8.19
N GLN A 170 -7.52 -7.90 8.88
CA GLN A 170 -8.29 -6.68 9.10
C GLN A 170 -8.27 -5.84 7.82
N ILE A 171 -9.44 -5.52 7.29
CA ILE A 171 -9.60 -4.60 6.17
C ILE A 171 -10.38 -3.39 6.69
N LEU A 172 -9.73 -2.23 6.71
CA LEU A 172 -10.23 -1.02 7.34
C LEU A 172 -9.98 0.19 6.44
N PRO A 173 -10.73 1.29 6.60
CA PRO A 173 -10.39 2.54 5.94
C PRO A 173 -8.94 2.93 6.17
N VAL A 174 -8.25 3.41 5.14
CA VAL A 174 -6.79 3.61 5.13
C VAL A 174 -6.26 4.37 6.35
N ASN A 175 -6.94 5.45 6.77
CA ASN A 175 -6.52 6.24 7.93
C ASN A 175 -6.63 5.47 9.25
N LYS A 176 -7.63 4.58 9.36
CA LYS A 176 -7.77 3.68 10.51
C LYS A 176 -6.70 2.58 10.49
N ALA A 177 -6.37 2.05 9.32
CA ALA A 177 -5.27 1.10 9.16
C ALA A 177 -3.91 1.72 9.57
N LEU A 178 -3.64 2.96 9.15
CA LEU A 178 -2.45 3.72 9.57
C LEU A 178 -2.39 3.89 11.09
N LYS A 179 -3.50 4.28 11.72
CA LYS A 179 -3.60 4.41 13.17
C LYS A 179 -3.24 3.11 13.91
N ILE A 180 -3.87 2.00 13.51
CA ILE A 180 -3.63 0.69 14.15
C ILE A 180 -2.19 0.24 13.95
N ALA A 181 -1.59 0.51 12.79
CA ALA A 181 -0.18 0.20 12.54
C ALA A 181 0.75 0.94 13.52
N ILE A 182 0.49 2.22 13.80
CA ILE A 182 1.22 2.99 14.82
C ILE A 182 1.01 2.40 16.21
N GLU A 183 -0.25 2.16 16.59
CA GLU A 183 -0.60 1.61 17.90
C GLU A 183 0.07 0.25 18.15
N GLU A 184 0.12 -0.63 17.16
CA GLU A 184 0.79 -1.94 17.24
C GLU A 184 2.29 -1.78 17.58
N VAL A 185 2.97 -0.82 16.93
CA VAL A 185 4.40 -0.57 17.19
C VAL A 185 4.60 -0.01 18.61
N LEU A 186 3.80 0.99 19.00
CA LEU A 186 3.88 1.60 20.33
C LEU A 186 3.59 0.58 21.43
N GLN A 187 2.51 -0.20 21.31
CA GLN A 187 2.16 -1.24 22.28
C GLN A 187 3.25 -2.32 22.40
N TYR A 188 3.89 -2.69 21.28
CA TYR A 188 4.96 -3.67 21.31
C TYR A 188 6.16 -3.19 22.13
N TYR A 189 6.57 -1.93 21.96
CA TYR A 189 7.74 -1.33 22.63
C TYR A 189 7.44 -0.69 23.98
N ALA A 190 6.17 -0.48 24.37
CA ALA A 190 5.80 -0.02 25.71
C ALA A 190 6.30 -0.97 26.82
N TYR A 191 6.46 -2.25 26.50
CA TYR A 191 6.87 -3.30 27.46
C TYR A 191 8.17 -4.01 27.05
N ARG A 192 8.89 -3.51 26.03
CA ARG A 192 10.08 -4.17 25.48
C ARG A 192 11.20 -3.17 25.24
N PRO A 193 12.48 -3.59 25.32
CA PRO A 193 13.59 -2.69 25.06
C PRO A 193 13.53 -2.16 23.63
N PHE A 194 13.87 -0.88 23.49
CA PHE A 194 13.91 -0.24 22.19
C PHE A 194 14.98 -0.85 21.29
N PRO A 195 14.75 -0.85 19.95
CA PRO A 195 15.75 -1.31 19.00
C PRO A 195 17.02 -0.49 19.13
N ASN A 196 18.18 -1.10 18.86
CA ASN A 196 19.50 -0.50 19.12
C ASN A 196 19.71 0.89 18.47
N LYS A 197 18.94 1.25 17.42
CA LYS A 197 19.00 2.56 16.78
C LYS A 197 18.44 3.70 17.66
N LEU A 198 17.51 3.40 18.58
CA LEU A 198 16.91 4.37 19.50
C LEU A 198 17.62 4.45 20.86
N LYS A 199 18.53 3.51 21.16
CA LYS A 199 19.35 3.53 22.39
C LYS A 199 20.29 4.75 22.53
N LYS A 200 20.38 5.61 21.51
CA LYS A 200 21.15 6.86 21.56
C LYS A 200 20.34 8.07 22.03
N ILE A 201 19.04 7.92 22.29
CA ILE A 201 18.12 9.02 22.68
C ILE A 201 17.54 8.80 24.08
N ALA A 202 17.96 7.74 24.79
CA ALA A 202 17.58 7.47 26.18
C ALA A 202 18.75 7.71 27.13
#